data_AF-A0A8T0CH06-F1
#
_entry.id   AF-A0A8T0CH06-F1
#
_cell.length_a   1.000
_cell.length_b   1.000
_cell.length_c   1.000
_cell.angle_alpha   90.00
_cell.angle_beta   90.00
_cell.angle_gamma   90.00
#
_symmetry.space_group_name_H-M   'P 1'
#
loop_
_entity.id
_entity.type
_entity.pdbx_description
1 polymer ?
#
loop_
_entity_poly.entity_id
_entity_poly.type
_entity_poly.pdbx_seq_one_letter_code
_entity_poly.pdbx_strand_id
1 'polypeptide(L)'
;MQWQHGKYYLPGNGSIYLQPIQVDGRQQMSTPCQYENSVYERYYQPEFIKSYGIEVDGFHNIQRLNLFLFDGSPQQPLYLAYSPPQMLPTQTLNPTATASATSKAAKIKRDEDPQVLLQMGEPLNRNAIIQPKKSLVEPDQFWYAGIGLILIGGVMFMYPTSKKP
;
A
#
# COMPACT_ATOMS: atom_id res chain seq x y z
N MET A 1 8.53 -9.80 -1.76
CA MET A 1 8.87 -8.64 -2.62
C MET A 1 8.68 -7.38 -1.79
N GLN A 2 9.69 -6.50 -1.74
CA GLN A 2 9.55 -5.16 -1.15
C GLN A 2 9.42 -4.16 -2.29
N TRP A 3 8.30 -3.44 -2.35
CA TRP A 3 8.08 -2.46 -3.41
C TRP A 3 8.97 -1.24 -3.19
N GLN A 4 9.85 -0.98 -4.16
CA GLN A 4 10.67 0.22 -4.20
C GLN A 4 10.31 1.06 -5.42
N HIS A 5 10.29 2.37 -5.23
CA HIS A 5 10.07 3.29 -6.33
C HIS A 5 11.30 3.33 -7.24
N GLY A 6 11.09 3.28 -8.55
CA GLY A 6 12.18 3.07 -9.49
C GLY A 6 11.77 3.03 -10.94
N LYS A 7 12.71 2.56 -11.76
CA LYS A 7 12.53 2.30 -13.19
C LYS A 7 12.51 0.79 -13.43
N TYR A 8 11.91 0.39 -14.54
CA TYR A 8 12.01 -0.98 -15.04
C TYR A 8 12.53 -0.99 -16.47
N TYR A 9 13.14 -2.10 -16.87
CA TYR A 9 13.62 -2.31 -18.24
C TYR A 9 13.11 -3.66 -18.76
N LEU A 10 12.73 -3.65 -20.04
CA LEU A 10 12.21 -4.80 -20.77
C LEU A 10 13.20 -5.15 -21.90
N PRO A 11 14.17 -6.03 -21.67
CA PRO A 11 15.18 -6.39 -22.67
C PRO A 11 14.64 -7.21 -23.86
N GLY A 12 13.34 -7.50 -23.93
CA GLY A 12 12.70 -8.19 -25.07
C GLY A 12 12.76 -9.72 -25.03
N ASN A 13 13.46 -10.32 -24.07
CA ASN A 13 13.53 -11.77 -23.86
C ASN A 13 12.44 -12.31 -22.91
N GLY A 14 11.41 -11.51 -22.63
CA GLY A 14 10.36 -11.86 -21.66
C GLY A 14 10.74 -11.68 -20.18
N SER A 15 11.96 -11.22 -19.87
CA SER A 15 12.37 -10.85 -18.51
C SER A 15 12.08 -9.39 -18.19
N ILE A 16 12.12 -9.04 -16.90
CA ILE A 16 12.02 -7.66 -16.41
C ILE A 16 13.18 -7.40 -15.45
N TYR A 17 13.84 -6.26 -15.62
CA TYR A 17 14.79 -5.73 -14.64
C TYR A 17 14.14 -4.57 -13.89
N LEU A 18 14.09 -4.65 -12.57
CA LEU A 18 13.64 -3.58 -11.69
C LEU A 18 14.86 -2.85 -11.10
N GLN A 19 14.95 -1.55 -11.33
CA GLN A 19 16.04 -0.69 -10.86
C GLN A 19 15.48 0.43 -9.97
N PRO A 20 15.54 0.26 -8.65
CA PRO A 20 15.12 1.28 -7.70
C PRO A 20 15.98 2.55 -7.73
N ILE A 21 15.42 3.66 -7.25
CA ILE A 21 16.19 4.87 -6.95
C ILE A 21 16.93 4.64 -5.63
N GLN A 22 18.26 4.57 -5.69
CA GLN A 22 19.12 4.15 -4.57
C GLN A 22 18.92 4.94 -3.26
N VAL A 23 18.52 6.21 -3.34
CA VAL A 23 18.37 7.07 -2.15
C VAL A 23 16.95 7.12 -1.57
N ASP A 24 15.96 6.57 -2.28
CA ASP A 24 14.55 6.66 -1.88
C ASP A 24 14.06 5.46 -1.08
N GLY A 25 14.69 4.28 -1.25
CA GLY A 25 14.35 3.09 -0.46
C GLY A 25 14.76 3.23 1.01
N ARG A 26 13.90 2.78 1.91
CA ARG A 26 14.15 2.74 3.36
C ARG A 26 13.71 1.40 3.94
N GLN A 27 14.48 0.89 4.88
CA GLN A 27 14.16 -0.31 5.65
C GLN A 27 14.43 -0.04 7.12
N GLN A 28 13.55 -0.50 8.00
CA GLN A 28 13.82 -0.54 9.43
C GLN A 28 14.53 -1.85 9.75
N MET A 29 15.69 -1.75 10.37
CA MET A 29 16.52 -2.88 10.80
C MET A 29 16.53 -2.95 12.32
N SER A 30 16.27 -4.14 12.87
CA SER A 30 16.38 -4.43 14.29
C SER A 30 17.50 -5.43 14.50
N THR A 31 18.69 -4.93 14.85
CA THR A 31 19.86 -5.76 15.11
C THR A 31 20.27 -5.55 16.57
N PRO A 32 19.64 -6.27 17.54
CA PRO A 32 19.86 -6.05 18.98
C PRO A 32 21.30 -6.33 19.44
N CYS A 33 22.07 -7.08 18.66
CA CYS A 33 23.49 -7.30 18.91
C CYS A 33 24.38 -6.08 18.57
N GLN A 34 23.90 -5.17 17.72
CA GLN A 34 24.67 -4.02 17.22
C GLN A 34 24.08 -2.68 17.67
N TYR A 35 22.78 -2.62 17.95
CA TYR A 35 22.06 -1.41 18.29
C TYR A 35 21.03 -1.68 19.39
N GLU A 36 20.89 -0.74 20.32
CA GLU A 36 19.87 -0.78 21.37
C GLU A 36 18.44 -0.56 20.84
N ASN A 37 18.30 0.11 19.69
CA ASN A 37 17.02 0.48 19.07
C ASN A 37 16.97 0.09 17.60
N SER A 38 15.77 0.03 17.02
CA SER A 38 15.60 -0.16 15.58
C SER A 38 16.16 1.04 14.80
N VAL A 39 16.97 0.78 13.79
CA VAL A 39 17.61 1.81 12.96
C VAL A 39 16.91 1.88 11.60
N TYR A 40 16.72 3.08 11.07
CA TYR A 40 16.27 3.28 9.70
C TYR A 40 17.47 3.42 8.77
N GLU A 41 17.60 2.49 7.85
CA GLU A 41 18.68 2.48 6.86
C GLU A 41 18.14 2.68 5.44
N ARG A 42 19.00 3.16 4.54
CA ARG A 42 18.67 3.24 3.11
C ARG A 42 18.74 1.85 2.51
N TYR A 43 17.76 1.52 1.69
CA TYR A 43 17.61 0.20 1.11
C TYR A 43 17.64 0.29 -0.41
N TYR A 44 18.46 -0.56 -1.03
CA TYR A 44 18.61 -0.64 -2.47
C TYR A 44 18.70 -2.12 -2.86
N GLN A 45 17.68 -2.59 -3.57
CA GLN A 45 17.64 -3.96 -4.05
C GLN A 45 17.16 -3.99 -5.51
N PRO A 46 18.07 -4.05 -6.48
CA PRO A 46 17.69 -4.33 -7.86
C PRO A 46 17.17 -5.77 -7.94
N GLU A 47 16.10 -5.97 -8.69
CA GLU A 47 15.44 -7.27 -8.81
C GLU A 47 15.38 -7.72 -10.27
N PHE A 48 15.68 -8.99 -10.50
CA PHE A 48 15.55 -9.63 -11.81
C PHE A 48 14.38 -10.61 -11.78
N ILE A 49 13.44 -10.39 -12.69
CA ILE A 49 12.27 -11.24 -12.90
C ILE A 49 12.53 -12.03 -14.18
N LYS A 50 12.55 -13.35 -14.06
CA LYS A 50 12.90 -14.26 -15.16
C LYS A 50 11.88 -14.19 -16.30
N SER A 51 10.60 -14.22 -15.96
CA SER A 51 9.51 -14.14 -16.92
C SER A 51 8.29 -13.45 -16.32
N TYR A 52 7.44 -12.91 -17.21
CA TYR A 52 6.13 -12.38 -16.84
C TYR A 52 5.06 -12.84 -17.82
N GLY A 53 3.82 -12.87 -17.35
CA GLY A 53 2.64 -13.15 -18.16
C GLY A 53 1.54 -12.16 -17.85
N ILE A 54 0.84 -11.68 -18.88
CA ILE A 54 -0.31 -10.80 -18.74
C ILE A 54 -1.55 -11.59 -19.14
N GLU A 55 -2.53 -11.63 -18.26
CA GLU A 55 -3.77 -12.37 -18.45
C GLU A 55 -4.96 -11.56 -17.93
N VAL A 56 -6.17 -11.84 -18.39
CA VAL A 56 -7.38 -11.30 -17.78
C VAL A 56 -7.90 -12.31 -16.76
N ASP A 57 -8.03 -11.88 -15.51
CA ASP A 57 -8.54 -12.72 -14.43
C ASP A 57 -10.01 -13.09 -14.70
N GLY A 58 -10.34 -14.37 -14.81
CA GLY A 58 -11.69 -14.82 -15.17
C GLY A 58 -12.76 -14.54 -14.13
N PHE A 59 -12.38 -14.29 -12.87
CA PHE A 59 -13.33 -13.95 -11.80
C PHE A 59 -13.65 -12.46 -11.78
N HIS A 60 -12.63 -11.60 -11.80
CA HIS A 60 -12.80 -10.15 -11.71
C HIS A 60 -12.88 -9.45 -13.08
N ASN A 61 -12.57 -10.13 -14.18
CA ASN A 61 -12.47 -9.59 -15.55
C ASN A 61 -11.52 -8.37 -15.66
N ILE A 62 -10.41 -8.40 -14.92
CA ILE A 62 -9.40 -7.33 -14.90
C ILE A 62 -8.04 -7.87 -15.34
N GLN A 63 -7.20 -6.98 -15.87
CA GLN A 63 -5.84 -7.35 -16.25
C GLN A 63 -5.03 -7.73 -15.00
N ARG A 64 -4.36 -8.87 -15.07
CA ARG A 64 -3.50 -9.47 -14.07
C ARG A 64 -2.13 -9.71 -14.65
N LEU A 65 -1.11 -9.25 -13.95
CA LEU A 65 0.30 -9.48 -14.22
C LEU A 65 0.82 -10.56 -13.28
N ASN A 66 1.27 -11.67 -13.87
CA ASN A 66 1.93 -12.77 -13.18
C ASN A 66 3.44 -12.63 -13.39
N LEU A 67 4.20 -12.64 -12.30
CA LEU A 67 5.66 -12.52 -12.32
C LEU A 67 6.29 -13.81 -11.82
N PHE A 68 7.42 -14.20 -12.41
CA PHE A 68 8.20 -15.36 -12.00
C PHE A 68 9.60 -14.93 -11.59
N LEU A 69 10.02 -15.33 -10.39
CA LEU A 69 11.33 -15.04 -9.84
C LEU A 69 12.46 -15.67 -10.66
N PHE A 70 13.71 -15.38 -10.28
CA PHE A 70 14.90 -15.95 -10.90
C PHE A 70 14.90 -17.49 -10.93
N ASP A 71 14.32 -18.15 -9.92
CA ASP A 71 14.19 -19.60 -9.81
C ASP A 71 12.96 -20.16 -10.56
N GLY A 72 12.13 -19.28 -11.13
CA GLY A 72 10.87 -19.64 -11.78
C GLY A 72 9.69 -19.82 -10.83
N SER A 73 9.87 -19.61 -9.52
CA SER A 73 8.76 -19.61 -8.59
C SER A 73 7.82 -18.43 -8.88
N PRO A 74 6.49 -18.63 -8.80
CA PRO A 74 5.54 -17.56 -9.03
C PRO A 74 5.56 -16.55 -7.87
N GLN A 75 5.51 -15.26 -8.18
CA GLN A 75 5.25 -14.19 -7.21
C GLN A 75 3.75 -13.99 -7.00
N GLN A 76 3.40 -13.19 -6.00
CA GLN A 76 2.02 -12.72 -5.82
C GLN A 76 1.49 -12.06 -7.12
N PRO A 77 0.28 -12.41 -7.58
CA PRO A 77 -0.31 -11.82 -8.78
C PRO A 77 -0.61 -10.34 -8.55
N LEU A 78 -0.39 -9.52 -9.58
CA LEU A 78 -0.60 -8.08 -9.53
C LEU A 78 -1.78 -7.71 -10.40
N TYR A 79 -2.79 -7.09 -9.82
CA TYR A 79 -3.98 -6.67 -10.55
C TYR A 79 -3.88 -5.21 -10.94
N LEU A 80 -4.33 -4.88 -12.15
CA LEU A 80 -4.37 -3.51 -12.63
C LEU A 80 -5.36 -2.70 -11.77
N ALA A 81 -4.83 -1.77 -10.99
CA ALA A 81 -5.63 -0.88 -10.16
C ALA A 81 -6.06 0.40 -10.91
N TYR A 82 -5.19 0.94 -11.78
CA TYR A 82 -5.35 2.24 -12.40
C TYR A 82 -4.84 2.28 -13.84
N SER A 83 -5.57 2.97 -14.72
CA SER A 83 -5.15 3.32 -16.09
C SER A 83 -5.75 4.70 -16.45
N PRO A 84 -4.94 5.77 -16.62
CA PRO A 84 -3.48 5.83 -16.61
C PRO A 84 -2.86 5.57 -15.22
N PRO A 85 -1.56 5.21 -15.15
CA PRO A 85 -0.89 4.92 -13.88
C PRO A 85 -0.84 6.15 -12.97
N GLN A 86 -1.24 5.99 -11.72
CA GLN A 86 -1.08 6.99 -10.67
C GLN A 86 0.13 6.62 -9.81
N MET A 87 1.26 7.28 -10.05
CA MET A 87 2.48 7.11 -9.24
C MET A 87 3.01 8.47 -8.81
N LEU A 88 3.84 8.49 -7.75
CA LEU A 88 4.63 9.68 -7.44
C LEU A 88 5.58 9.98 -8.61
N PRO A 89 6.09 11.22 -8.73
CA PRO A 89 7.05 11.56 -9.77
C PRO A 89 8.25 10.61 -9.79
N THR A 90 8.72 10.23 -10.98
CA THR A 90 9.87 9.33 -11.19
C THR A 90 11.22 10.01 -10.91
N GLN A 91 11.21 11.10 -10.16
CA GLN A 91 12.39 11.83 -9.71
C GLN A 91 12.74 11.37 -8.30
N THR A 92 14.01 11.55 -7.92
CA THR A 92 14.45 11.33 -6.56
C THR A 92 13.66 12.18 -5.57
N LEU A 93 12.97 11.55 -4.63
CA LEU A 93 12.14 12.24 -3.64
C LEU A 93 12.98 12.80 -2.49
N ASN A 94 14.04 12.09 -2.09
CA ASN A 94 14.92 12.48 -1.00
C ASN A 94 16.41 12.52 -1.43
N PRO A 95 16.83 13.55 -2.18
CA PRO A 95 18.21 13.68 -2.61
C PRO A 95 19.14 13.82 -1.40
N THR A 96 20.27 13.11 -1.44
CA THR A 96 21.36 13.25 -0.45
C THR A 96 22.50 14.01 -1.13
N ALA A 97 23.32 14.77 -0.38
CA ALA A 97 24.34 15.67 -0.94
C ALA A 97 25.31 15.04 -1.97
N THR A 98 25.47 13.71 -1.92
CA THR A 98 26.33 12.94 -2.84
C THR A 98 25.62 12.45 -4.12
N ALA A 99 24.29 12.45 -4.15
CA ALA A 99 23.51 12.10 -5.32
C ALA A 99 23.21 13.37 -6.11
N SER A 100 24.00 13.64 -7.15
CA SER A 100 23.70 14.70 -8.11
C SER A 100 22.30 14.48 -8.68
N ALA A 101 21.33 15.23 -8.16
CA ALA A 101 20.01 15.34 -8.74
C ALA A 101 20.20 16.00 -10.12
N THR A 102 20.05 15.23 -11.20
CA THR A 102 20.02 15.75 -12.57
C THR A 102 18.68 16.43 -12.83
N SER A 103 18.41 17.49 -12.09
CA SER A 103 17.45 18.54 -12.39
C SER A 103 17.76 19.67 -11.41
N LYS A 104 18.09 20.85 -11.94
CA LYS A 104 18.15 22.08 -11.15
C LYS A 104 16.80 22.20 -10.44
N ALA A 105 16.75 21.84 -9.16
CA ALA A 105 15.59 22.02 -8.31
C ALA A 105 15.39 23.54 -8.15
N ALA A 106 14.65 24.13 -9.08
CA ALA A 106 13.96 25.38 -8.81
C ALA A 106 13.17 25.14 -7.52
N LYS A 107 13.34 26.01 -6.54
CA LYS A 107 12.58 25.98 -5.29
C LYS A 107 11.11 26.15 -5.65
N ILE A 108 10.40 25.05 -5.89
CA ILE A 108 8.96 25.03 -6.04
C ILE A 108 8.42 25.33 -4.65
N LYS A 109 7.96 26.56 -4.45
CA LYS A 109 7.11 26.90 -3.32
C LYS A 109 5.86 26.04 -3.46
N ARG A 110 5.53 25.32 -2.40
CA ARG A 110 4.33 24.51 -2.31
C ARG A 110 3.15 25.47 -2.27
N ASP A 111 2.63 25.86 -3.43
CA ASP A 111 1.38 26.59 -3.49
C ASP A 111 0.28 25.63 -3.03
N GLU A 112 -0.34 25.98 -1.90
CA GLU A 112 -1.48 25.28 -1.34
C GLU A 112 -2.70 25.57 -2.22
N ASP A 113 -2.80 24.86 -3.34
CA ASP A 113 -4.04 24.79 -4.10
C ASP A 113 -5.08 24.03 -3.25
N PRO A 114 -6.21 24.65 -2.87
CA PRO A 114 -7.25 24.02 -2.05
C PRO A 114 -7.79 22.72 -2.66
N GLN A 115 -7.71 22.55 -3.99
CA GLN A 115 -8.12 21.31 -4.66
C GLN A 115 -7.15 20.17 -4.38
N VAL A 116 -5.85 20.45 -4.27
CA VAL A 116 -4.81 19.45 -3.96
C VAL A 116 -4.90 19.03 -2.48
N LEU A 117 -5.26 19.94 -1.58
CA LEU A 117 -5.49 19.64 -0.16
C LEU A 117 -6.71 18.74 0.05
N LEU A 118 -7.79 18.94 -0.71
CA LEU A 118 -8.94 18.03 -0.77
C LEU A 118 -8.58 16.67 -1.37
N GLN A 119 -7.71 16.64 -2.39
CA GLN A 119 -7.23 15.40 -3.02
C GLN A 119 -6.30 14.59 -2.10
N MET A 120 -5.52 15.25 -1.23
CA MET A 120 -4.67 14.58 -0.22
C MET A 120 -5.48 13.96 0.92
N GLY A 121 -6.72 14.40 1.13
CA GLY A 121 -7.66 13.81 2.09
C GLY A 121 -8.45 12.61 1.55
N GLU A 122 -8.42 12.38 0.23
CA GLU A 122 -9.09 11.23 -0.37
C GLU A 122 -8.13 10.05 -0.50
N PRO A 123 -8.59 8.82 -0.20
CA PRO A 123 -7.76 7.65 -0.39
C PRO A 123 -7.39 7.54 -1.87
N LEU A 124 -6.09 7.29 -2.14
CA LEU A 124 -5.58 6.97 -3.48
C LEU A 124 -6.27 5.76 -4.13
N ASN A 125 -7.20 5.08 -3.44
CA ASN A 125 -7.98 3.95 -3.93
C ASN A 125 -9.40 4.33 -4.39
N ARG A 126 -9.81 5.61 -4.31
CA ARG A 126 -11.19 6.04 -4.60
C ARG A 126 -11.65 5.68 -6.01
N ASN A 127 -10.75 5.73 -6.99
CA ASN A 127 -11.08 5.49 -8.40
C ASN A 127 -10.50 4.16 -8.92
N ALA A 128 -10.09 3.26 -8.03
CA ALA A 128 -9.48 2.00 -8.44
C ALA A 128 -10.50 1.11 -9.16
N ILE A 129 -10.00 0.36 -10.13
CA ILE A 129 -10.77 -0.63 -10.88
C ILE A 129 -11.35 -1.69 -9.94
N ILE A 130 -10.60 -2.04 -8.89
CA ILE A 130 -11.06 -2.94 -7.82
C ILE A 130 -11.49 -2.08 -6.64
N GLN A 131 -12.78 -1.88 -6.50
CA GLN A 131 -13.35 -1.29 -5.30
C GLN A 131 -13.50 -2.38 -4.24
N PRO A 132 -13.00 -2.20 -3.00
CA PRO A 132 -13.38 -3.10 -1.92
C PRO A 132 -14.90 -3.11 -1.83
N LYS A 133 -15.50 -4.31 -1.87
CA LYS A 133 -16.95 -4.44 -1.69
C LYS A 133 -17.30 -3.73 -0.38
N LYS A 134 -18.19 -2.74 -0.45
CA LYS A 134 -18.75 -2.11 0.76
C LYS A 134 -19.23 -3.24 1.65
N SER A 135 -18.76 -3.27 2.90
CA SER A 135 -19.20 -4.24 3.89
C SER A 135 -20.72 -4.28 3.87
N LEU A 136 -21.30 -5.47 3.66
CA LEU A 136 -22.75 -5.65 3.62
C LEU A 136 -23.40 -5.33 4.97
N VAL A 137 -22.59 -5.23 6.02
CA VAL A 137 -23.02 -4.87 7.37
C VAL A 137 -22.23 -3.66 7.83
N GLU A 138 -22.94 -2.60 8.17
CA GLU A 138 -22.36 -1.38 8.71
C GLU A 138 -21.84 -1.65 10.13
N PRO A 139 -20.56 -1.38 10.43
CA PRO A 139 -19.98 -1.67 11.75
C PRO A 139 -20.69 -0.93 12.89
N ASP A 140 -21.28 0.24 12.61
CA ASP A 140 -22.08 1.01 13.57
C ASP A 140 -23.28 0.23 14.09
N GLN A 141 -23.92 -0.61 13.27
CA GLN A 141 -25.07 -1.41 13.69
C GLN A 141 -24.70 -2.39 14.81
N PHE A 142 -23.50 -2.98 14.77
CA PHE A 142 -23.01 -3.84 15.86
C PHE A 142 -22.64 -3.06 17.11
N TRP A 143 -22.13 -1.85 16.96
CA TRP A 143 -21.83 -0.97 18.09
C TRP A 143 -23.11 -0.59 18.84
N TYR A 144 -24.16 -0.18 18.12
CA TYR A 144 -25.47 0.09 18.72
C TYR A 144 -26.15 -1.16 19.27
N ALA A 145 -26.02 -2.31 18.60
CA ALA A 145 -26.52 -3.58 19.12
C ALA A 145 -25.84 -3.95 20.46
N GLY A 146 -24.54 -3.70 20.60
CA GLY A 146 -23.80 -3.87 21.85
C GLY A 146 -24.31 -2.98 22.98
N ILE A 147 -24.55 -1.69 22.71
CA ILE A 147 -25.15 -0.76 23.69
C ILE A 147 -26.54 -1.24 24.11
N GLY A 148 -27.36 -1.69 23.15
CA GLY A 148 -28.70 -2.22 23.43
C GLY A 148 -28.68 -3.42 24.37
N LEU A 149 -27.75 -4.36 24.13
CA LEU A 149 -27.63 -5.57 24.95
C LEU A 149 -27.15 -5.26 26.37
N ILE A 150 -26.24 -4.29 26.53
CA ILE A 150 -25.79 -3.81 27.85
C ILE A 150 -26.93 -3.15 28.62
N LEU A 151 -27.72 -2.29 27.96
CA LEU A 151 -28.86 -1.63 28.61
C LEU A 151 -29.93 -2.64 29.04
N ILE A 152 -30.30 -3.58 28.16
CA ILE A 152 -31.27 -4.64 28.47
C ILE A 152 -30.76 -5.51 29.62
N GLY A 153 -29.49 -5.92 29.58
CA GLY A 153 -28.85 -6.70 30.64
C GLY A 153 -28.82 -5.96 31.97
N GLY A 154 -28.52 -4.65 31.97
CA GLY A 154 -28.54 -3.81 33.16
C GLY A 154 -29.94 -3.65 33.77
N VAL A 155 -30.96 -3.47 32.92
CA VAL A 155 -32.36 -3.42 33.37
C VAL A 155 -32.78 -4.77 33.95
N MET A 156 -32.45 -5.88 33.30
CA MET A 156 -32.75 -7.22 33.84
C MET A 156 -32.02 -7.51 35.14
N PHE A 157 -30.77 -7.07 35.28
CA PHE A 157 -29.99 -7.24 36.52
C PHE A 157 -30.62 -6.48 37.69
N MET A 158 -31.14 -5.27 37.45
CA MET A 158 -31.82 -4.46 38.46
C MET A 158 -33.30 -4.84 38.66
N TYR A 159 -33.85 -5.74 37.85
CA TYR A 159 -35.25 -6.15 37.98
C TYR A 159 -35.43 -7.03 39.23
N PRO A 160 -36.21 -6.59 40.23
CA PRO A 160 -36.34 -7.32 41.48
C PRO A 160 -37.11 -8.62 41.24
N THR A 161 -36.44 -9.76 41.41
CA THR A 161 -37.11 -11.06 41.46
C THR A 161 -37.75 -11.25 42.83
N SER A 162 -38.96 -10.70 43.01
CA SER A 162 -39.78 -11.00 44.18
C SER A 162 -40.23 -12.46 44.13
N LYS A 163 -39.43 -13.38 44.69
CA LYS A 163 -39.97 -14.66 45.16
C LYS A 163 -40.71 -14.40 46.48
N LYS A 164 -42.04 -14.36 46.41
CA LYS A 164 -42.88 -14.45 47.62
C LYS A 164 -42.70 -15.85 48.24
N PRO A 165 -42.67 -15.96 49.59
CA PRO A 165 -42.55 -17.22 50.30
C PRO A 165 -43.74 -18.15 50.06
#